data_AF-A0A519Q523-F1
#
_entry.id   AF-A0A519Q523-F1
#
_cell.length_a   1.000
_cell.length_b   1.000
_cell.length_c   1.000
_cell.angle_alpha   90.00
_cell.angle_beta   90.00
_cell.angle_gamma   90.00
#
_symmetry.space_group_name_H-M   'P 1'
#
loop_
_entity.id
_entity.type
_entity.pdbx_description
1 polymer ?
#
loop_
_entity_poly.entity_id
_entity_poly.type
_entity_poly.pdbx_seq_one_letter_code
_entity_poly.pdbx_strand_id
1 'polypeptide(L)'
;MRLRHVLLAAASPLCLWAGAAQAETVISTTTATPVATATAANGARDDIKVSSTGVLAPTAAGAAITLNSNNNVTHEGTIKIQDVSDATGILVLGGTTGEVKTSGTITIDESAELKDADGDGDLDGPFATGARRFGVRVTGPGAFHGNVVQSAGAITIEGNDSAGISVETAIDGTVQTAGAITVTGDRSYGLHSASTVGGNVSVLSSVSAQGAGSVAVATDDDIGGKLVLGNSVVATGFRYTTRPADAATAKLDADDLLIGGPAVRVRGDVKGGILVDAPPADLDP
;
A
#
# COMPACT_ATOMS: atom_id res chain seq x y z
N MET A 1 -18.93 -30.83 76.30
CA MET A 1 -18.01 -31.20 75.18
C MET A 1 -18.27 -30.19 74.06
N ARG A 2 -17.35 -29.24 73.77
CA ARG A 2 -16.25 -29.35 72.77
C ARG A 2 -16.83 -29.46 71.33
N LEU A 3 -16.54 -28.68 70.28
CA LEU A 3 -15.47 -27.77 69.81
C LEU A 3 -16.10 -26.88 68.69
N ARG A 4 -15.96 -25.55 68.62
CA ARG A 4 -14.99 -24.72 67.85
C ARG A 4 -14.71 -25.07 66.35
N HIS A 5 -15.15 -24.14 65.47
CA HIS A 5 -14.47 -23.51 64.28
C HIS A 5 -14.14 -24.44 63.09
N VAL A 6 -14.19 -24.06 61.81
CA VAL A 6 -13.32 -23.08 61.12
C VAL A 6 -13.89 -22.84 59.70
N LEU A 7 -13.96 -21.57 59.27
CA LEU A 7 -14.03 -21.17 57.85
C LEU A 7 -12.75 -21.61 57.13
N LEU A 8 -12.85 -22.37 56.05
CA LEU A 8 -11.74 -22.55 55.11
C LEU A 8 -11.91 -21.56 53.95
N ALA A 9 -11.25 -20.40 54.07
CA ALA A 9 -11.00 -19.51 52.94
C ALA A 9 -9.86 -20.13 52.10
N ALA A 10 -10.20 -20.70 50.95
CA ALA A 10 -9.21 -21.10 49.95
C ALA A 10 -8.81 -19.85 49.16
N ALA A 11 -7.70 -19.22 49.56
CA ALA A 11 -7.04 -18.20 48.76
C ALA A 11 -6.33 -18.91 47.59
N SER A 12 -7.00 -18.99 46.43
CA SER A 12 -6.34 -19.33 45.18
C SER A 12 -5.42 -18.17 44.76
N PRO A 13 -4.13 -18.40 44.50
CA PRO A 13 -3.31 -17.41 43.82
C PRO A 13 -3.77 -17.34 42.37
N LEU A 14 -4.55 -16.31 42.03
CA LEU A 14 -4.68 -15.84 40.65
C LEU A 14 -3.29 -15.35 40.23
N CYS A 15 -2.51 -16.23 39.61
CA CYS A 15 -1.38 -15.83 38.79
C CYS A 15 -1.94 -15.04 37.60
N LEU A 16 -2.14 -13.74 37.80
CA LEU A 16 -2.29 -12.77 36.73
C LEU A 16 -0.98 -12.82 35.95
N TRP A 17 -1.00 -13.53 34.82
CA TRP A 17 -0.04 -13.32 33.76
C TRP A 17 -0.25 -11.87 33.30
N ALA A 18 0.52 -10.95 33.89
CA ALA A 18 0.70 -9.63 33.33
C ALA A 18 1.36 -9.86 31.96
N GLY A 19 0.55 -9.92 30.91
CA GLY A 19 1.06 -9.79 29.55
C GLY A 19 1.90 -8.52 29.52
N ALA A 20 3.16 -8.64 29.08
CA ALA A 20 3.98 -7.47 28.86
C ALA A 20 3.21 -6.56 27.90
N ALA A 21 2.75 -5.40 28.39
CA ALA A 21 2.32 -4.34 27.52
C ALA A 21 3.56 -4.00 26.67
N GLN A 22 3.59 -4.45 25.42
CA GLN A 22 4.54 -3.90 24.47
C GLN A 22 4.19 -2.43 24.38
N ALA A 23 5.13 -1.56 24.75
CA ALA A 23 4.99 -0.16 24.44
C ALA A 23 4.88 -0.04 22.92
N GLU A 24 3.99 0.82 22.44
CA GLU A 24 3.96 1.25 21.05
C GLU A 24 3.94 2.78 21.05
N THR A 25 4.63 3.37 20.10
CA THR A 25 4.63 4.82 19.90
C THR A 25 3.40 5.19 19.08
N VAL A 26 2.44 5.86 19.72
CA VAL A 26 1.17 6.25 19.11
C VAL A 26 1.22 7.69 18.59
N ILE A 27 0.97 7.86 17.30
CA ILE A 27 0.77 9.14 16.63
C ILE A 27 -0.73 9.37 16.50
N SER A 28 -1.26 10.31 17.28
CA SER A 28 -2.70 10.58 17.36
C SER A 28 -3.11 11.99 16.91
N THR A 29 -2.13 12.81 16.52
CA THR A 29 -2.30 14.17 16.02
C THR A 29 -1.56 14.37 14.70
N THR A 30 -1.77 15.52 14.07
CA THR A 30 -1.06 15.89 12.84
C THR A 30 0.40 16.22 13.12
N THR A 31 1.30 15.65 12.32
CA THR A 31 2.72 16.00 12.29
C THR A 31 3.27 15.91 10.87
N ALA A 32 4.24 16.78 10.55
CA ALA A 32 5.00 16.72 9.31
C ALA A 32 6.35 16.01 9.48
N THR A 33 6.70 15.63 10.70
CA THR A 33 7.99 14.97 11.00
C THR A 33 7.91 13.49 10.66
N PRO A 34 8.79 12.97 9.79
CA PRO A 34 8.95 11.54 9.58
C PRO A 34 9.24 10.77 10.87
N VAL A 35 8.76 9.54 10.95
CA VAL A 35 8.99 8.64 12.08
C VAL A 35 9.67 7.35 11.63
N ALA A 36 10.48 6.76 12.49
CA ALA A 36 11.18 5.52 12.20
C ALA A 36 11.15 4.59 13.41
N THR A 37 10.92 3.29 13.20
CA THR A 37 10.80 2.31 14.29
C THR A 37 12.08 2.23 15.11
N ALA A 38 13.26 2.49 14.53
CA ALA A 38 14.52 2.49 15.27
C ALA A 38 14.66 3.61 16.31
N THR A 39 13.83 4.66 16.24
CA THR A 39 13.92 5.85 17.09
C THR A 39 12.58 6.31 17.65
N ALA A 40 11.52 5.52 17.48
CA ALA A 40 10.14 5.92 17.78
C ALA A 40 9.91 6.27 19.25
N ALA A 41 10.51 5.53 20.20
CA ALA A 41 10.39 5.80 21.63
C ALA A 41 11.51 6.72 22.13
N ASN A 42 11.44 8.02 21.80
CA ASN A 42 12.42 9.03 22.24
C ASN A 42 13.88 8.65 21.89
N GLY A 43 14.10 8.14 20.68
CA GLY A 43 15.40 7.67 20.21
C GLY A 43 15.70 6.19 20.48
N ALA A 44 14.83 5.49 21.22
CA ALA A 44 14.86 4.04 21.32
C ALA A 44 13.98 3.38 20.25
N ARG A 45 14.21 2.09 20.02
CA ARG A 45 13.42 1.28 19.09
C ARG A 45 12.03 1.00 19.66
N ASP A 46 11.01 1.09 18.83
CA ASP A 46 9.63 0.82 19.23
C ASP A 46 8.74 0.49 18.03
N ASP A 47 7.60 -0.14 18.31
CA ASP A 47 6.51 -0.26 17.34
C ASP A 47 5.89 1.12 17.08
N ILE A 48 5.43 1.35 15.85
CA ILE A 48 4.74 2.60 15.49
C ILE A 48 3.27 2.30 15.23
N LYS A 49 2.40 3.08 15.87
CA LYS A 49 0.98 3.12 15.55
C LYS A 49 0.54 4.53 15.16
N VAL A 50 0.06 4.71 13.94
CA VAL A 50 -0.73 5.90 13.57
C VAL A 50 -2.18 5.58 13.88
N SER A 51 -2.78 6.24 14.87
CA SER A 51 -4.18 6.03 15.21
C SER A 51 -5.09 6.57 14.11
N SER A 52 -6.38 6.25 14.15
CA SER A 52 -7.39 6.78 13.21
C SER A 52 -7.49 8.31 13.17
N THR A 53 -7.01 9.02 14.21
CA THR A 53 -6.94 10.50 14.27
C THR A 53 -5.57 11.05 13.91
N GLY A 54 -4.55 10.19 13.82
CA GLY A 54 -3.20 10.58 13.46
C GLY A 54 -3.09 10.98 11.99
N VAL A 55 -2.31 12.02 11.73
CA VAL A 55 -2.02 12.49 10.37
C VAL A 55 -0.52 12.69 10.21
N LEU A 56 0.07 12.03 9.24
CA LEU A 56 1.45 12.26 8.82
C LEU A 56 1.42 13.04 7.50
N ALA A 57 1.96 14.26 7.49
CA ALA A 57 2.04 15.10 6.30
C ALA A 57 3.44 15.71 6.08
N PRO A 58 4.48 14.88 5.83
CA PRO A 58 5.77 15.38 5.41
C PRO A 58 5.70 16.21 4.12
N THR A 59 6.57 17.22 4.03
CA THR A 59 6.64 18.16 2.90
C THR A 59 7.97 18.09 2.15
N ALA A 60 8.81 17.10 2.47
CA ALA A 60 10.10 16.88 1.84
C ALA A 60 10.21 15.43 1.35
N ALA A 61 11.11 15.19 0.39
CA ALA A 61 11.40 13.85 -0.13
C ALA A 61 11.81 12.88 0.99
N GLY A 62 11.48 11.60 0.80
CA GLY A 62 11.69 10.55 1.79
C GLY A 62 10.38 9.93 2.29
N ALA A 63 10.51 9.11 3.33
CA ALA A 63 9.40 8.33 3.87
C ALA A 63 8.67 9.04 5.02
N ALA A 64 7.35 8.91 5.14
CA ALA A 64 6.61 9.34 6.33
C ALA A 64 6.84 8.40 7.52
N ILE A 65 6.80 7.09 7.26
CA ILE A 65 7.15 6.04 8.22
C ILE A 65 8.29 5.19 7.67
N THR A 66 9.30 4.90 8.48
CA THR A 66 10.36 3.94 8.15
C THR A 66 10.37 2.78 9.14
N LEU A 67 10.17 1.55 8.66
CA LEU A 67 10.43 0.31 9.41
C LEU A 67 11.89 -0.08 9.15
N ASN A 68 12.75 0.22 10.12
CA ASN A 68 14.21 -0.01 10.07
C ASN A 68 14.76 -0.69 11.33
N SER A 69 13.90 -1.36 12.09
CA SER A 69 14.24 -2.20 13.24
C SER A 69 13.29 -3.39 13.31
N ASN A 70 13.54 -4.31 14.24
CA ASN A 70 12.68 -5.47 14.43
C ASN A 70 11.42 -5.10 15.21
N ASN A 71 10.50 -4.41 14.55
CA ASN A 71 9.31 -3.76 15.11
C ASN A 71 8.19 -3.71 14.07
N ASN A 72 6.97 -3.43 14.52
CA ASN A 72 5.79 -3.36 13.69
C ASN A 72 5.39 -1.92 13.34
N VAL A 73 4.66 -1.76 12.25
CA VAL A 73 3.98 -0.53 11.85
C VAL A 73 2.50 -0.82 11.66
N THR A 74 1.67 -0.13 12.44
CA THR A 74 0.21 -0.11 12.28
C THR A 74 -0.24 1.28 11.83
N HIS A 75 -0.88 1.38 10.67
CA HIS A 75 -1.35 2.64 10.08
C HIS A 75 -2.88 2.65 9.94
N GLU A 76 -3.58 3.28 10.88
CA GLU A 76 -5.04 3.42 10.90
C GLU A 76 -5.52 4.82 10.48
N GLY A 77 -4.63 5.81 10.45
CA GLY A 77 -4.93 7.22 10.21
C GLY A 77 -4.74 7.68 8.77
N THR A 78 -4.19 8.90 8.59
CA THR A 78 -3.90 9.47 7.26
C THR A 78 -2.40 9.69 7.07
N ILE A 79 -1.87 9.28 5.91
CA ILE A 79 -0.61 9.79 5.37
C ILE A 79 -0.97 10.62 4.15
N LYS A 80 -0.59 11.90 4.12
CA LYS A 80 -0.83 12.80 2.98
C LYS A 80 0.45 13.57 2.62
N ILE A 81 1.01 13.31 1.44
CA ILE A 81 2.19 14.00 0.94
C ILE A 81 1.84 14.61 -0.41
N GLN A 82 1.90 15.93 -0.54
CA GLN A 82 1.46 16.62 -1.75
C GLN A 82 2.63 17.36 -2.39
N ASP A 83 2.75 17.31 -3.71
CA ASP A 83 3.76 18.03 -4.50
C ASP A 83 5.22 17.64 -4.22
N VAL A 84 5.47 16.40 -3.77
CA VAL A 84 6.82 15.90 -3.46
C VAL A 84 7.15 14.67 -4.31
N SER A 85 8.19 14.76 -5.13
CA SER A 85 8.79 13.56 -5.77
C SER A 85 9.68 12.83 -4.77
N ASP A 86 9.98 11.54 -5.04
CA ASP A 86 10.78 10.70 -4.14
C ASP A 86 10.13 10.52 -2.75
N ALA A 87 8.81 10.63 -2.69
CA ALA A 87 8.02 10.45 -1.47
C ALA A 87 7.65 8.99 -1.26
N THR A 88 7.66 8.54 -0.02
CA THR A 88 7.16 7.22 0.37
C THR A 88 6.23 7.36 1.57
N GLY A 89 5.08 6.68 1.56
CA GLY A 89 4.21 6.64 2.73
C GLY A 89 4.85 5.81 3.82
N ILE A 90 5.02 4.52 3.56
CA ILE A 90 5.67 3.57 4.46
C ILE A 90 6.85 2.90 3.74
N LEU A 91 8.06 3.16 4.21
CA LEU A 91 9.28 2.49 3.75
C LEU A 91 9.60 1.34 4.71
N VAL A 92 9.82 0.15 4.17
CA VAL A 92 10.26 -1.04 4.91
C VAL A 92 11.64 -1.42 4.42
N LEU A 93 12.59 -1.48 5.35
CA LEU A 93 13.95 -1.92 5.04
C LEU A 93 14.10 -3.42 5.27
N GLY A 94 14.53 -4.12 4.23
CA GLY A 94 14.91 -5.53 4.28
C GLY A 94 16.07 -5.79 5.25
N GLY A 95 16.17 -7.03 5.72
CA GLY A 95 17.05 -7.44 6.82
C GLY A 95 16.45 -7.20 8.21
N THR A 96 15.17 -6.80 8.29
CA THR A 96 14.43 -6.62 9.54
C THR A 96 13.28 -7.61 9.65
N THR A 97 12.72 -7.75 10.86
CA THR A 97 11.54 -8.58 11.15
C THR A 97 10.42 -7.70 11.68
N GLY A 98 9.19 -7.89 11.20
CA GLY A 98 8.05 -7.15 11.73
C GLY A 98 6.80 -7.33 10.87
N GLU A 99 5.80 -6.50 11.09
CA GLU A 99 4.60 -6.46 10.26
C GLU A 99 4.28 -5.02 9.88
N VAL A 100 3.83 -4.83 8.64
CA VAL A 100 3.16 -3.60 8.21
C VAL A 100 1.69 -3.92 8.03
N LYS A 101 0.86 -3.27 8.83
CA LYS A 101 -0.60 -3.31 8.71
C LYS A 101 -1.14 -1.93 8.45
N THR A 102 -1.88 -1.75 7.35
CA THR A 102 -2.56 -0.50 7.03
C THR A 102 -4.07 -0.71 6.89
N SER A 103 -4.84 0.18 7.48
CA SER A 103 -6.30 0.29 7.33
C SER A 103 -6.76 1.73 7.10
N GLY A 104 -5.83 2.69 7.20
CA GLY A 104 -6.04 4.11 6.93
C GLY A 104 -5.83 4.51 5.46
N THR A 105 -5.64 5.80 5.21
CA THR A 105 -5.41 6.36 3.87
C THR A 105 -3.95 6.73 3.66
N ILE A 106 -3.44 6.48 2.45
CA ILE A 106 -2.15 6.98 1.99
C ILE A 106 -2.38 7.71 0.67
N THR A 107 -2.14 9.01 0.65
CA THR A 107 -2.26 9.84 -0.54
C THR A 107 -0.92 10.51 -0.82
N ILE A 108 -0.37 10.27 -2.00
CA ILE A 108 0.82 10.95 -2.49
C ILE A 108 0.48 11.54 -3.87
N ASP A 109 0.06 12.80 -3.88
CA ASP A 109 -0.57 13.47 -5.02
C ASP A 109 0.15 14.76 -5.43
N GLU A 110 -0.34 15.41 -6.47
CA GLU A 110 0.06 16.76 -6.84
C GLU A 110 -1.12 17.73 -6.88
N SER A 111 -0.83 19.03 -6.78
CA SER A 111 -1.81 20.10 -6.95
C SER A 111 -1.97 20.54 -8.41
N ALA A 112 -1.14 20.00 -9.32
CA ALA A 112 -1.18 20.34 -10.73
C ALA A 112 -2.47 19.79 -11.37
N GLU A 113 -3.28 20.69 -11.94
CA GLU A 113 -4.44 20.31 -12.72
C GLU A 113 -4.10 20.23 -14.21
N LEU A 114 -4.58 19.19 -14.88
CA LEU A 114 -4.55 19.09 -16.34
C LEU A 114 -5.44 20.17 -16.96
N LYS A 115 -5.04 20.69 -18.11
CA LYS A 115 -5.75 21.76 -18.80
C LYS A 115 -5.90 21.42 -20.27
N ASP A 116 -7.03 21.83 -20.82
CA ASP A 116 -7.24 21.99 -22.27
C ASP A 116 -6.38 23.19 -22.74
N ALA A 117 -5.19 22.89 -23.25
CA ALA A 117 -4.16 23.88 -23.58
C ALA A 117 -4.38 24.49 -24.96
N ASP A 118 -5.02 23.78 -25.89
CA ASP A 118 -5.30 24.27 -27.24
C ASP A 118 -6.78 24.65 -27.48
N GLY A 119 -7.67 24.37 -26.52
CA GLY A 119 -9.05 24.82 -26.48
C GLY A 119 -10.02 23.95 -27.30
N ASP A 120 -9.65 22.72 -27.58
CA ASP A 120 -10.45 21.82 -28.41
C ASP A 120 -11.46 20.98 -27.61
N GLY A 121 -11.32 20.92 -26.29
CA GLY A 121 -12.30 20.33 -25.38
C GLY A 121 -11.87 19.01 -24.73
N ASP A 122 -10.62 18.61 -24.88
CA ASP A 122 -9.97 17.56 -24.09
C ASP A 122 -8.88 18.12 -23.17
N LEU A 123 -8.45 17.33 -22.18
CA LEU A 123 -7.39 17.72 -21.25
C LEU A 123 -6.05 17.27 -21.80
N ASP A 124 -5.05 18.15 -21.79
CA ASP A 124 -3.74 17.85 -22.37
C ASP A 124 -2.67 17.56 -21.32
N GLY A 125 -1.61 16.91 -21.79
CA GLY A 125 -0.35 16.78 -21.09
C GLY A 125 -0.20 15.50 -20.27
N PRO A 126 0.93 15.34 -19.56
CA PRO A 126 1.23 14.11 -18.85
C PRO A 126 0.25 13.87 -17.71
N PHE A 127 -0.13 12.61 -17.47
CA PHE A 127 -1.01 12.22 -16.35
C PHE A 127 -0.52 12.67 -14.97
N ALA A 128 0.80 12.80 -14.80
CA ALA A 128 1.41 13.32 -13.58
C ALA A 128 2.74 14.02 -13.90
N THR A 129 3.08 15.05 -13.13
CA THR A 129 4.37 15.77 -13.24
C THR A 129 5.42 15.27 -12.26
N GLY A 130 4.99 14.84 -11.07
CA GLY A 130 5.85 14.21 -10.06
C GLY A 130 6.33 12.81 -10.44
N ALA A 131 7.31 12.28 -9.70
CA ALA A 131 7.82 10.92 -9.93
C ALA A 131 8.32 10.21 -8.66
N ARG A 132 8.48 8.88 -8.75
CA ARG A 132 9.06 7.99 -7.73
C ARG A 132 8.33 8.09 -6.39
N ARG A 133 7.01 8.03 -6.45
CA ARG A 133 6.11 8.07 -5.30
C ARG A 133 5.63 6.66 -4.95
N PHE A 134 5.74 6.28 -3.68
CA PHE A 134 5.41 4.92 -3.25
C PHE A 134 4.48 4.95 -2.04
N GLY A 135 3.31 4.30 -2.12
CA GLY A 135 2.44 4.19 -0.95
C GLY A 135 3.10 3.36 0.15
N VAL A 136 3.44 2.10 -0.17
CA VAL A 136 4.28 1.22 0.63
C VAL A 136 5.43 0.72 -0.23
N ARG A 137 6.67 0.80 0.25
CA ARG A 137 7.86 0.34 -0.45
C ARG A 137 8.70 -0.57 0.43
N VAL A 138 8.95 -1.80 0.00
CA VAL A 138 9.85 -2.75 0.67
C VAL A 138 11.13 -2.85 -0.16
N THR A 139 12.28 -2.49 0.41
CA THR A 139 13.55 -2.44 -0.32
C THR A 139 14.73 -2.63 0.64
N GLY A 140 15.96 -2.73 0.15
CA GLY A 140 17.17 -2.84 0.96
C GLY A 140 17.89 -4.19 0.85
N PRO A 141 18.96 -4.40 1.63
CA PRO A 141 20.02 -5.36 1.32
C PRO A 141 19.71 -6.83 1.64
N GLY A 142 18.56 -7.14 2.22
CA GLY A 142 18.17 -8.51 2.60
C GLY A 142 16.66 -8.71 2.57
N ALA A 143 16.22 -9.91 2.91
CA ALA A 143 14.79 -10.22 2.97
C ALA A 143 14.13 -9.50 4.15
N PHE A 144 12.91 -9.00 3.95
CA PHE A 144 12.05 -8.58 5.06
C PHE A 144 11.31 -9.80 5.60
N HIS A 145 11.43 -10.09 6.90
CA HIS A 145 10.76 -11.22 7.54
C HIS A 145 9.45 -10.74 8.17
N GLY A 146 8.36 -10.78 7.40
CA GLY A 146 7.14 -10.10 7.80
C GLY A 146 6.06 -10.04 6.74
N ASN A 147 4.88 -9.58 7.15
CA ASN A 147 3.75 -9.38 6.26
C ASN A 147 3.60 -7.90 5.89
N VAL A 148 3.12 -7.63 4.67
CA VAL A 148 2.63 -6.32 4.24
C VAL A 148 1.14 -6.46 3.93
N VAL A 149 0.30 -5.94 4.83
CA VAL A 149 -1.15 -6.14 4.78
C VAL A 149 -1.86 -4.80 4.78
N GLN A 150 -2.47 -4.45 3.66
CA GLN A 150 -3.53 -3.45 3.61
C GLN A 150 -4.87 -4.15 3.88
N SER A 151 -5.38 -4.00 5.08
CA SER A 151 -6.62 -4.64 5.56
C SER A 151 -7.90 -3.84 5.24
N ALA A 152 -7.78 -2.53 5.01
CA ALA A 152 -8.85 -1.62 4.60
C ALA A 152 -8.24 -0.30 4.07
N GLY A 153 -9.06 0.73 3.92
CA GLY A 153 -8.62 2.08 3.56
C GLY A 153 -8.34 2.24 2.06
N ALA A 154 -7.43 3.14 1.72
CA ALA A 154 -7.08 3.41 0.31
C ALA A 154 -5.64 3.91 0.16
N ILE A 155 -5.03 3.58 -0.98
CA ILE A 155 -3.74 4.13 -1.43
C ILE A 155 -3.97 4.83 -2.77
N THR A 156 -3.70 6.13 -2.81
CA THR A 156 -3.81 6.97 -4.01
C THR A 156 -2.47 7.59 -4.33
N ILE A 157 -1.93 7.31 -5.51
CA ILE A 157 -0.64 7.80 -5.96
C ILE A 157 -0.80 8.50 -7.31
N GLU A 158 -0.32 9.72 -7.41
CA GLU A 158 -0.13 10.39 -8.70
C GLU A 158 1.36 10.59 -8.90
N GLY A 159 1.93 10.09 -9.98
CA GLY A 159 3.36 10.19 -10.26
C GLY A 159 3.84 9.19 -11.30
N ASN A 160 4.87 9.57 -12.04
CA ASN A 160 5.57 8.68 -12.95
C ASN A 160 6.53 7.75 -12.19
N ASP A 161 6.83 6.57 -12.73
CA ASP A 161 7.76 5.60 -12.15
C ASP A 161 7.44 5.31 -10.66
N SER A 162 6.15 5.16 -10.36
CA SER A 162 5.58 5.16 -9.01
C SER A 162 4.81 3.87 -8.72
N ALA A 163 4.50 3.60 -7.46
CA ALA A 163 3.64 2.47 -7.13
C ALA A 163 2.77 2.64 -5.89
N GLY A 164 1.60 2.01 -5.87
CA GLY A 164 0.80 1.88 -4.66
C GLY A 164 1.53 1.05 -3.61
N ILE A 165 1.91 -0.18 -3.97
CA ILE A 165 2.78 -1.05 -3.18
C ILE A 165 3.90 -1.59 -4.08
N SER A 166 5.16 -1.40 -3.67
CA SER A 166 6.35 -1.90 -4.35
C SER A 166 7.15 -2.82 -3.43
N VAL A 167 7.49 -4.02 -3.89
CA VAL A 167 8.31 -5.01 -3.20
C VAL A 167 9.56 -5.28 -4.04
N GLU A 168 10.67 -4.67 -3.66
CA GLU A 168 11.94 -4.61 -4.41
C GLU A 168 13.04 -5.47 -3.79
N THR A 169 12.78 -6.04 -2.60
CA THR A 169 13.60 -7.07 -1.98
C THR A 169 12.69 -8.21 -1.51
N ALA A 170 13.25 -9.39 -1.29
CA ALA A 170 12.49 -10.57 -0.92
C ALA A 170 11.68 -10.34 0.37
N ILE A 171 10.49 -10.93 0.44
CA ILE A 171 9.65 -10.96 1.65
C ILE A 171 9.46 -12.40 2.09
N ASP A 172 9.87 -12.73 3.31
CA ASP A 172 9.52 -13.99 3.99
C ASP A 172 8.19 -13.85 4.71
N GLY A 173 7.12 -13.77 3.93
CA GLY A 173 5.76 -13.51 4.42
C GLY A 173 4.82 -13.22 3.27
N THR A 174 3.69 -12.57 3.57
CA THR A 174 2.61 -12.33 2.60
C THR A 174 2.48 -10.87 2.22
N VAL A 175 1.94 -10.63 1.03
CA VAL A 175 1.43 -9.31 0.61
C VAL A 175 -0.08 -9.43 0.41
N GLN A 176 -0.85 -8.55 1.02
CA GLN A 176 -2.31 -8.54 0.89
C GLN A 176 -2.85 -7.12 0.74
N THR A 177 -3.83 -6.95 -0.15
CA THR A 177 -4.56 -5.69 -0.34
C THR A 177 -6.06 -5.92 -0.20
N ALA A 178 -6.72 -5.12 0.62
CA ALA A 178 -8.18 -5.13 0.82
C ALA A 178 -8.77 -3.70 0.88
N GLY A 179 -7.91 -2.67 0.76
CA GLY A 179 -8.31 -1.29 0.47
C GLY A 179 -8.02 -0.93 -0.98
N ALA A 180 -8.75 0.02 -1.56
CA ALA A 180 -8.58 0.40 -2.97
C ALA A 180 -7.17 0.95 -3.24
N ILE A 181 -6.60 0.63 -4.40
CA ILE A 181 -5.32 1.19 -4.86
C ILE A 181 -5.54 1.86 -6.21
N THR A 182 -5.25 3.16 -6.30
CA THR A 182 -5.33 3.94 -7.54
C THR A 182 -3.98 4.58 -7.80
N VAL A 183 -3.45 4.38 -9.00
CA VAL A 183 -2.17 4.96 -9.42
C VAL A 183 -2.33 5.64 -10.78
N THR A 184 -1.95 6.91 -10.85
CA THR A 184 -2.01 7.73 -12.07
C THR A 184 -0.62 8.24 -12.41
N GLY A 185 -0.15 8.01 -13.63
CA GLY A 185 1.19 8.37 -14.10
C GLY A 185 1.85 7.24 -14.89
N ASP A 186 2.86 7.57 -15.68
CA ASP A 186 3.50 6.65 -16.61
C ASP A 186 4.47 5.69 -15.91
N ARG A 187 4.60 4.48 -16.47
CA ARG A 187 5.52 3.42 -15.99
C ARG A 187 5.30 3.09 -14.51
N SER A 188 4.06 3.20 -14.06
CA SER A 188 3.67 3.06 -12.67
C SER A 188 2.90 1.76 -12.40
N TYR A 189 2.83 1.38 -11.13
CA TYR A 189 2.27 0.10 -10.71
C TYR A 189 1.24 0.23 -9.60
N GLY A 190 0.13 -0.49 -9.66
CA GLY A 190 -0.76 -0.60 -8.48
C GLY A 190 -0.08 -1.39 -7.36
N LEU A 191 0.17 -2.66 -7.63
CA LEU A 191 0.98 -3.58 -6.82
C LEU A 191 2.10 -4.16 -7.69
N HIS A 192 3.35 -4.00 -7.26
CA HIS A 192 4.53 -4.56 -7.93
C HIS A 192 5.37 -5.39 -6.97
N SER A 193 5.41 -6.70 -7.21
CA SER A 193 6.41 -7.60 -6.64
C SER A 193 7.53 -7.76 -7.66
N ALA A 194 8.60 -6.98 -7.48
CA ALA A 194 9.82 -7.04 -8.27
C ALA A 194 10.84 -8.06 -7.74
N SER A 195 10.61 -8.57 -6.53
CA SER A 195 11.38 -9.64 -5.89
C SER A 195 10.45 -10.67 -5.25
N THR A 196 11.01 -11.83 -4.88
CA THR A 196 10.27 -13.00 -4.39
C THR A 196 9.39 -12.68 -3.18
N VAL A 197 8.15 -13.16 -3.21
CA VAL A 197 7.25 -13.19 -2.04
C VAL A 197 7.11 -14.63 -1.58
N GLY A 198 7.67 -14.98 -0.43
CA GLY A 198 7.69 -16.35 0.09
C GLY A 198 6.31 -16.92 0.41
N GLY A 199 5.35 -16.05 0.75
CA GLY A 199 3.96 -16.40 1.03
C GLY A 199 3.01 -16.09 -0.13
N ASN A 200 1.75 -15.81 0.20
CA ASN A 200 0.73 -15.43 -0.77
C ASN A 200 0.87 -13.96 -1.18
N VAL A 201 0.44 -13.67 -2.42
CA VAL A 201 0.08 -12.34 -2.88
C VAL A 201 -1.44 -12.33 -3.10
N SER A 202 -2.17 -11.59 -2.26
CA SER A 202 -3.64 -11.58 -2.26
C SER A 202 -4.17 -10.18 -2.58
N VAL A 203 -4.65 -9.98 -3.81
CA VAL A 203 -5.29 -8.75 -4.26
C VAL A 203 -6.80 -8.89 -4.08
N LEU A 204 -7.31 -8.49 -2.92
CA LEU A 204 -8.72 -8.58 -2.53
C LEU A 204 -9.46 -7.24 -2.69
N SER A 205 -8.78 -6.22 -3.19
CA SER A 205 -9.31 -4.88 -3.45
C SER A 205 -9.28 -4.52 -4.93
N SER A 206 -10.04 -3.49 -5.31
CA SER A 206 -9.91 -2.89 -6.63
C SER A 206 -8.54 -2.23 -6.79
N VAL A 207 -7.85 -2.54 -7.88
CA VAL A 207 -6.56 -1.94 -8.23
C VAL A 207 -6.65 -1.33 -9.63
N SER A 208 -6.37 -0.02 -9.74
CA SER A 208 -6.31 0.69 -11.01
C SER A 208 -4.97 1.36 -11.23
N ALA A 209 -4.47 1.27 -12.47
CA ALA A 209 -3.30 1.99 -12.93
C ALA A 209 -3.60 2.71 -14.25
N GLN A 210 -3.44 4.02 -14.30
CA GLN A 210 -3.61 4.83 -15.50
C GLN A 210 -2.31 5.51 -15.90
N GLY A 211 -1.86 5.32 -17.13
CA GLY A 211 -0.65 5.94 -17.69
C GLY A 211 0.06 5.05 -18.71
N ALA A 212 0.95 5.65 -19.50
CA ALA A 212 1.68 4.93 -20.52
C ALA A 212 2.57 3.84 -19.90
N GLY A 213 2.37 2.59 -20.35
CA GLY A 213 3.11 1.43 -19.85
C GLY A 213 2.82 1.02 -18.40
N SER A 214 1.82 1.63 -17.75
CA SER A 214 1.48 1.35 -16.35
C SER A 214 0.73 0.02 -16.20
N VAL A 215 1.00 -0.72 -15.12
CA VAL A 215 0.50 -2.08 -14.88
C VAL A 215 -0.18 -2.13 -13.52
N ALA A 216 -1.41 -2.63 -13.43
CA ALA A 216 -2.11 -2.64 -12.15
C ALA A 216 -1.53 -3.65 -11.16
N VAL A 217 -1.35 -4.91 -11.55
CA VAL A 217 -0.70 -5.93 -10.71
C VAL A 217 0.44 -6.59 -11.48
N ALA A 218 1.67 -6.44 -10.99
CA ALA A 218 2.87 -7.07 -11.55
C ALA A 218 3.54 -7.97 -10.51
N THR A 219 3.80 -9.21 -10.90
CA THR A 219 4.54 -10.21 -10.11
C THR A 219 5.69 -10.70 -11.00
N ASP A 220 6.83 -10.03 -10.87
CA ASP A 220 7.98 -10.20 -11.74
C ASP A 220 8.99 -11.25 -11.25
N ASP A 221 8.77 -11.77 -10.04
CA ASP A 221 9.56 -12.80 -9.37
C ASP A 221 8.61 -13.82 -8.71
N ASP A 222 9.16 -14.86 -8.09
CA ASP A 222 8.45 -16.01 -7.60
C ASP A 222 7.50 -15.69 -6.43
N ILE A 223 6.37 -16.39 -6.41
CA ILE A 223 5.42 -16.42 -5.31
C ILE A 223 5.44 -17.83 -4.71
N GLY A 224 5.91 -17.95 -3.47
CA GLY A 224 5.97 -19.22 -2.76
C GLY A 224 4.60 -19.76 -2.33
N GLY A 225 3.60 -18.88 -2.22
CA GLY A 225 2.20 -19.20 -1.99
C GLY A 225 1.32 -19.08 -3.23
N LYS A 226 0.07 -18.63 -3.05
CA LYS A 226 -0.90 -18.36 -4.12
C LYS A 226 -0.83 -16.90 -4.58
N LEU A 227 -1.11 -16.67 -5.85
CA LEU A 227 -1.57 -15.37 -6.34
C LEU A 227 -3.10 -15.39 -6.37
N VAL A 228 -3.74 -14.51 -5.59
CA VAL A 228 -5.20 -14.37 -5.57
C VAL A 228 -5.59 -13.02 -6.15
N LEU A 229 -6.50 -13.01 -7.12
CA LEU A 229 -7.08 -11.84 -7.76
C LEU A 229 -8.59 -11.87 -7.48
N GLY A 230 -9.01 -11.28 -6.37
CA GLY A 230 -10.37 -11.36 -5.84
C GLY A 230 -11.26 -10.15 -6.16
N ASN A 231 -10.80 -9.21 -6.97
CA ASN A 231 -11.56 -8.01 -7.34
C ASN A 231 -11.14 -7.46 -8.71
N SER A 232 -11.71 -6.32 -9.10
CA SER A 232 -11.40 -5.65 -10.37
C SER A 232 -9.95 -5.16 -10.41
N VAL A 233 -9.23 -5.53 -11.47
CA VAL A 233 -7.86 -5.08 -11.76
C VAL A 233 -7.85 -4.45 -13.14
N VAL A 234 -7.53 -3.16 -13.21
CA VAL A 234 -7.65 -2.37 -14.45
C VAL A 234 -6.36 -1.61 -14.72
N ALA A 235 -5.82 -1.75 -15.92
CA ALA A 235 -4.75 -0.89 -16.43
C ALA A 235 -5.16 -0.26 -17.75
N THR A 236 -4.87 1.03 -17.92
CA THR A 236 -5.11 1.75 -19.17
C THR A 236 -4.08 2.85 -19.38
N GLY A 237 -3.73 3.14 -20.63
CA GLY A 237 -3.00 4.36 -20.97
C GLY A 237 -3.95 5.47 -21.45
N PHE A 238 -5.15 5.10 -21.87
CA PHE A 238 -6.13 6.05 -22.37
C PHE A 238 -6.70 6.89 -21.23
N ARG A 239 -6.81 8.19 -21.48
CA ARG A 239 -7.50 9.15 -20.63
C ARG A 239 -9.01 8.88 -20.61
N TYR A 240 -9.56 8.52 -21.77
CA TYR A 240 -10.96 8.18 -21.96
C TYR A 240 -11.15 6.69 -22.24
N THR A 241 -11.91 6.00 -21.40
CA THR A 241 -12.18 4.55 -21.55
C THR A 241 -13.50 4.25 -22.27
N THR A 242 -14.29 5.29 -22.56
CA THR A 242 -15.49 5.23 -23.39
C THR A 242 -15.25 5.99 -24.68
N ARG A 243 -15.63 5.42 -25.84
CA ARG A 243 -15.48 6.10 -27.12
C ARG A 243 -16.26 7.42 -27.13
N PRO A 244 -15.60 8.58 -27.36
CA PRO A 244 -16.29 9.85 -27.52
C PRO A 244 -17.16 9.90 -28.79
N ALA A 245 -17.97 10.94 -28.92
CA ALA A 245 -18.63 11.26 -30.19
C ALA A 245 -17.59 11.58 -31.27
N ASP A 246 -17.91 11.33 -32.55
CA ASP A 246 -16.95 11.47 -33.66
C ASP A 246 -16.28 12.86 -33.72
N ALA A 247 -17.02 13.92 -33.40
CA ALA A 247 -16.49 15.28 -33.38
C ALA A 247 -15.44 15.53 -32.27
N ALA A 248 -15.51 14.79 -31.16
CA ALA A 248 -14.51 14.82 -30.10
C ALA A 248 -13.36 13.84 -30.40
N THR A 249 -13.65 12.70 -31.01
CA THR A 249 -12.60 11.75 -31.46
C THR A 249 -11.64 12.38 -32.47
N ALA A 250 -12.10 13.33 -33.27
CA ALA A 250 -11.26 14.05 -34.25
C ALA A 250 -10.30 15.08 -33.62
N LYS A 251 -10.43 15.31 -32.31
CA LYS A 251 -9.67 16.31 -31.54
C LYS A 251 -8.57 15.67 -30.71
N LEU A 252 -8.84 14.47 -30.18
CA LEU A 252 -7.87 13.60 -29.52
C LEU A 252 -6.49 13.63 -30.16
N ASP A 253 -5.48 13.81 -29.33
CA ASP A 253 -4.12 14.06 -29.76
C ASP A 253 -3.14 12.93 -29.36
N ALA A 254 -1.85 13.22 -29.30
CA ALA A 254 -0.84 12.21 -28.99
C ALA A 254 -0.94 11.67 -27.56
N ASP A 255 -1.35 12.48 -26.58
CA ASP A 255 -1.45 12.07 -25.18
C ASP A 255 -2.78 11.39 -24.84
N ASP A 256 -3.80 11.49 -25.68
CA ASP A 256 -5.00 10.65 -25.56
C ASP A 256 -4.83 9.22 -26.06
N LEU A 257 -3.81 8.97 -26.87
CA LEU A 257 -3.56 7.70 -27.54
C LEU A 257 -2.56 6.80 -26.78
N LEU A 258 -2.22 7.17 -25.55
CA LEU A 258 -1.28 6.43 -24.74
C LEU A 258 -1.77 5.01 -24.45
N ILE A 259 -0.84 4.05 -24.49
CA ILE A 259 -1.13 2.63 -24.28
C ILE A 259 -0.60 2.22 -22.91
N GLY A 260 -1.49 1.63 -22.11
CA GLY A 260 -1.15 1.06 -20.81
C GLY A 260 -0.42 -0.27 -20.94
N GLY A 261 0.11 -0.76 -19.83
CA GLY A 261 0.56 -2.15 -19.71
C GLY A 261 -0.62 -3.13 -19.53
N PRO A 262 -0.35 -4.43 -19.39
CA PRO A 262 -1.37 -5.40 -19.00
C PRO A 262 -1.96 -5.06 -17.62
N ALA A 263 -3.24 -5.38 -17.40
CA ALA A 263 -3.86 -5.27 -16.08
C ALA A 263 -3.15 -6.16 -15.04
N VAL A 264 -2.84 -7.39 -15.44
CA VAL A 264 -2.11 -8.37 -14.62
C VAL A 264 -0.92 -8.90 -15.39
N ARG A 265 0.26 -8.88 -14.77
CA ARG A 265 1.50 -9.44 -15.28
C ARG A 265 2.06 -10.45 -14.28
N VAL A 266 2.30 -11.67 -14.75
CA VAL A 266 2.96 -12.74 -13.98
C VAL A 266 4.16 -13.23 -14.79
N ARG A 267 5.37 -13.09 -14.23
CA ARG A 267 6.61 -13.57 -14.86
C ARG A 267 7.32 -14.65 -14.06
N GLY A 268 7.25 -14.60 -12.72
CA GLY A 268 7.81 -15.63 -11.84
C GLY A 268 6.90 -16.85 -11.68
N ASP A 269 7.43 -17.87 -11.02
CA ASP A 269 6.70 -19.08 -10.69
C ASP A 269 5.72 -18.83 -9.52
N VAL A 270 4.48 -19.31 -9.64
CA VAL A 270 3.48 -19.23 -8.57
C VAL A 270 3.22 -20.62 -8.02
N LYS A 271 3.95 -20.99 -6.96
CA LYS A 271 3.97 -22.36 -6.42
C LYS A 271 2.59 -22.84 -5.98
N GLY A 272 1.79 -21.97 -5.37
CA GLY A 272 0.43 -22.27 -4.91
C GLY A 272 -0.65 -22.19 -6.01
N GLY A 273 -0.27 -21.79 -7.23
CA GLY A 273 -1.17 -21.50 -8.34
C GLY A 273 -1.81 -20.11 -8.28
N ILE A 274 -2.50 -19.76 -9.37
CA ILE A 274 -3.21 -18.49 -9.53
C ILE A 274 -4.71 -18.75 -9.36
N LEU A 275 -5.37 -17.94 -8.54
CA LEU A 275 -6.82 -17.94 -8.34
C LEU A 275 -7.39 -16.59 -8.77
N VAL A 276 -8.32 -16.61 -9.74
CA VAL A 276 -9.12 -15.45 -10.13
C VAL A 276 -10.50 -15.66 -9.52
N ASP A 277 -10.80 -14.90 -8.47
CA ASP A 277 -11.97 -15.06 -7.62
C ASP A 277 -12.90 -13.85 -7.76
N ALA A 278 -13.34 -13.60 -8.99
CA ALA A 278 -14.45 -12.69 -9.25
C ALA A 278 -15.71 -13.55 -9.47
N PRO A 279 -16.73 -13.47 -8.61
CA PRO A 279 -18.00 -14.11 -8.91
C PRO A 279 -18.53 -13.55 -10.25
N PRO A 280 -19.10 -14.39 -11.14
CA PRO A 280 -19.81 -13.90 -12.31
C PRO A 280 -20.82 -12.84 -11.89
N ALA A 281 -21.01 -11.80 -12.70
CA ALA A 281 -22.08 -10.84 -12.44
C ALA A 281 -23.41 -11.60 -12.29
N ASP A 282 -24.15 -11.32 -11.24
CA ASP A 282 -25.53 -11.79 -11.13
C ASP A 282 -26.36 -11.01 -12.16
N LEU A 283 -26.69 -11.68 -13.25
CA LEU A 283 -27.45 -11.12 -14.36
C LEU A 283 -28.93 -11.54 -14.30
N ASP A 284 -29.35 -12.27 -13.26
CA ASP A 284 -30.76 -12.58 -13.03
C ASP A 284 -31.44 -11.37 -12.34
N PRO A 285 -32.44 -10.73 -12.98
CA PRO A 285 -33.17 -9.60 -12.43
C PRO A 285 -34.20 -9.98 -11.34
#